data_AF-A0A2D5J2Z7-F1
#
_entry.id   AF-A0A2D5J2Z7-F1
#
_cell.length_a   1.000
_cell.length_b   1.000
_cell.length_c   1.000
_cell.angle_alpha   90.00
_cell.angle_beta   90.00
_cell.angle_gamma   90.00
#
_symmetry.space_group_name_H-M   'P 1'
#
loop_
_entity.id
_entity.type
_entity.pdbx_description
1 polymer ?
#
loop_
_entity_poly.entity_id
_entity_poly.type
_entity_poly.pdbx_seq_one_letter_code
_entity_poly.pdbx_strand_id
1 'polypeptide(L)'
;MPQTDHLKTDCSKCAALCCLVLAFDKGKDFAFDKNPGEPCRNLSGHSCTIHDRLTQDGFRGCVAYDCLGAGNRVVQEVFGGQSWRKEPRLARVMTEAFSGMCEVHKRIDMLRAAQTLPLTPGDDQARRDFLARLEQQTWSGPELNEFEMGLALEIDIFFHGVRQYVPAACFAGW
;
A
#
# COMPACT_ATOMS: atom_id res chain seq x y z
N MET A 1 25.45 -3.57 -2.81
CA MET A 1 24.57 -2.47 -3.29
C MET A 1 23.58 -2.20 -2.18
N PRO A 2 23.26 -0.95 -1.82
CA PRO A 2 22.25 -0.70 -0.79
C PRO A 2 20.93 -1.30 -1.28
N GLN A 3 20.35 -2.19 -0.49
CA GLN A 3 19.06 -2.80 -0.78
C GLN A 3 18.02 -1.68 -0.75
N THR A 4 17.38 -1.43 -1.90
CA THR A 4 16.29 -0.45 -1.97
C THR A 4 15.17 -0.93 -1.06
N ASP A 5 14.82 -0.14 -0.04
CA ASP A 5 13.70 -0.48 0.81
C ASP A 5 12.39 -0.31 0.02
N HIS A 6 11.76 -1.44 -0.32
CA HIS A 6 10.51 -1.49 -1.09
C HIS A 6 9.36 -0.73 -0.42
N LEU A 7 9.39 -0.58 0.91
CA LEU A 7 8.32 0.10 1.65
C LEU A 7 8.54 1.60 1.84
N LYS A 8 9.66 2.14 1.34
CA LYS A 8 9.97 3.56 1.49
C LYS A 8 9.08 4.42 0.61
N THR A 9 8.22 5.20 1.25
CA THR A 9 7.38 6.21 0.58
C THR A 9 8.23 7.40 0.10
N ASP A 10 8.07 7.76 -1.18
CA ASP A 10 8.60 9.00 -1.77
C ASP A 10 7.57 9.55 -2.76
N CYS A 11 6.58 10.30 -2.26
CA CYS A 11 5.45 10.79 -3.06
C CYS A 11 5.88 11.58 -4.31
N SER A 12 7.10 12.15 -4.35
CA SER A 12 7.62 12.88 -5.51
C SER A 12 7.86 11.99 -6.74
N LYS A 13 7.98 10.67 -6.53
CA LYS A 13 8.11 9.65 -7.59
C LYS A 13 6.78 8.94 -7.91
N CYS A 14 5.68 9.40 -7.33
CA CYS A 14 4.35 8.86 -7.58
C CYS A 14 3.54 9.81 -8.49
N ALA A 15 2.44 9.32 -9.05
CA ALA A 15 1.46 10.09 -9.82
C ALA A 15 0.25 10.45 -8.94
N ALA A 16 0.46 10.71 -7.65
CA ALA A 16 -0.57 11.01 -6.66
C ALA A 16 -1.70 9.95 -6.56
N LEU A 17 -1.35 8.67 -6.63
CA LEU A 17 -2.32 7.57 -6.66
C LEU A 17 -3.20 7.52 -5.40
N CYS A 18 -2.66 7.75 -4.20
CA CYS A 18 -3.48 7.81 -2.98
C CYS A 18 -4.57 8.91 -3.04
N CYS A 19 -4.26 10.05 -3.68
CA CYS A 19 -5.19 11.17 -3.85
C CYS A 19 -6.23 10.93 -4.96
N LEU A 20 -5.97 9.99 -5.87
CA LEU A 20 -6.87 9.57 -6.94
C LEU A 20 -7.77 8.42 -6.48
N VAL A 21 -7.17 7.35 -5.99
CA VAL A 21 -7.80 6.03 -5.85
C VAL A 21 -8.70 5.94 -4.62
N LEU A 22 -8.23 6.40 -3.46
CA LEU A 22 -8.87 6.12 -2.17
C LEU A 22 -10.16 6.91 -2.02
N ALA A 23 -11.25 6.24 -1.65
CA ALA A 23 -12.48 6.90 -1.25
C ALA A 23 -12.41 7.37 0.21
N PHE A 24 -13.18 8.39 0.55
CA PHE A 24 -13.43 8.77 1.94
C PHE A 24 -14.74 9.52 2.09
N ASP A 25 -15.40 9.35 3.23
CA ASP A 25 -16.63 10.05 3.58
C ASP A 25 -16.33 11.22 4.50
N LYS A 26 -17.15 12.27 4.38
CA LYS A 26 -17.09 13.43 5.26
C LYS A 26 -17.33 13.01 6.71
N GLY A 27 -16.47 13.46 7.61
CA GLY A 27 -16.61 13.15 9.02
C GLY A 27 -15.48 13.71 9.86
N LYS A 28 -15.08 12.95 10.89
CA LYS A 28 -13.99 13.36 11.78
C LYS A 28 -12.65 13.48 11.04
N ASP A 29 -12.39 12.65 10.04
CA ASP A 29 -11.07 12.54 9.42
C ASP A 29 -10.95 13.23 8.07
N PHE A 30 -12.08 13.61 7.47
CA PHE A 30 -12.17 14.22 6.14
C PHE A 30 -13.25 15.32 6.09
N ALA A 31 -12.91 16.48 5.52
CA ALA A 31 -13.80 17.63 5.46
C ALA A 31 -14.92 17.53 4.40
N PHE A 32 -14.81 16.58 3.47
CA PHE A 32 -15.77 16.36 2.39
C PHE A 32 -15.73 14.90 1.92
N ASP A 33 -16.77 14.47 1.19
CA ASP A 33 -16.86 13.15 0.57
C ASP A 33 -16.09 13.09 -0.76
N LYS A 34 -15.43 11.96 -1.05
CA LYS A 34 -14.73 11.73 -2.31
C LYS A 34 -14.93 10.30 -2.78
N ASN A 35 -15.40 10.15 -4.02
CA ASN A 35 -15.56 8.83 -4.63
C ASN A 35 -14.20 8.16 -4.91
N PRO A 36 -14.15 6.83 -5.00
CA PRO A 36 -12.96 6.12 -5.47
C PRO A 36 -12.67 6.47 -6.92
N GLY A 37 -11.39 6.64 -7.26
CA GLY A 37 -10.96 7.04 -8.60
C GLY A 37 -11.25 8.50 -8.99
N GLU A 38 -11.89 9.27 -8.11
CA GLU A 38 -12.07 10.71 -8.28
C GLU A 38 -10.83 11.47 -7.73
N PRO A 39 -10.16 12.32 -8.53
CA PRO A 39 -9.06 13.13 -8.04
C PRO A 39 -9.50 14.05 -6.90
N CYS A 40 -8.78 14.04 -5.77
CA CYS A 40 -9.03 14.98 -4.68
C CYS A 40 -9.00 16.43 -5.16
N ARG A 41 -9.97 17.25 -4.74
CA ARG A 41 -10.08 18.67 -5.13
C ARG A 41 -8.85 19.52 -4.74
N ASN A 42 -8.06 19.04 -3.77
CA ASN A 42 -6.83 19.69 -3.33
C ASN A 42 -5.60 19.26 -4.15
N LEU A 43 -5.77 18.43 -5.18
CA LEU A 43 -4.67 17.91 -5.99
C LEU A 43 -4.34 18.85 -7.16
N SER A 44 -3.15 19.46 -7.13
CA SER A 44 -2.58 20.25 -8.23
C SER A 44 -1.38 19.54 -8.83
N GLY A 45 -1.47 19.13 -10.09
CA GLY A 45 -0.50 18.20 -10.67
C GLY A 45 -0.43 16.91 -9.84
N HIS A 46 0.76 16.52 -9.38
CA HIS A 46 0.96 15.35 -8.51
C HIS A 46 1.12 15.72 -7.02
N SER A 47 0.77 16.94 -6.63
CA SER A 47 1.00 17.45 -5.29
C SER A 47 -0.30 17.94 -4.64
N CYS A 48 -0.46 17.65 -3.34
CA CYS A 48 -1.55 18.19 -2.55
C CYS A 48 -1.22 19.66 -2.18
N THR A 49 -2.10 20.60 -2.54
CA THR A 49 -1.90 22.04 -2.30
C THR A 49 -2.00 22.43 -0.83
N ILE A 50 -2.50 21.54 0.02
CA ILE A 50 -2.70 21.75 1.46
C ILE A 50 -1.94 20.73 2.31
N HIS A 51 -0.90 20.08 1.76
CA HIS A 51 -0.21 18.99 2.45
C HIS A 51 0.35 19.41 3.83
N ASP A 52 0.83 20.66 3.92
CA ASP A 52 1.38 21.27 5.13
C ASP A 52 0.34 21.63 6.19
N ARG A 53 -0.96 21.60 5.82
CA ARG A 53 -2.08 22.04 6.66
C ARG A 53 -3.21 21.00 6.74
N LEU A 54 -2.96 19.74 6.35
CA LEU A 54 -3.97 18.68 6.29
C LEU A 54 -4.76 18.55 7.60
N THR A 55 -4.08 18.56 8.75
CA THR A 55 -4.75 18.46 10.05
C THR A 55 -5.67 19.64 10.33
N GLN A 56 -5.21 20.87 10.05
CA GLN A 56 -5.95 22.11 10.25
C GLN A 56 -7.18 22.18 9.34
N ASP A 57 -7.07 21.68 8.12
CA ASP A 57 -8.12 21.72 7.10
C ASP A 57 -9.06 20.50 7.15
N GLY A 58 -8.90 19.62 8.14
CA GLY A 58 -9.81 18.50 8.39
C GLY A 58 -9.52 17.23 7.60
N PHE A 59 -8.24 16.93 7.34
CA PHE A 59 -7.75 15.73 6.61
C PHE A 59 -6.82 14.87 7.48
N ARG A 60 -7.19 14.61 8.73
CA ARG A 60 -6.41 13.71 9.62
C ARG A 60 -6.26 12.31 9.03
N GLY A 61 -7.24 11.84 8.26
CA GLY A 61 -7.16 10.57 7.57
C GLY A 61 -6.03 10.53 6.53
N CYS A 62 -5.79 11.64 5.81
CA CYS A 62 -4.64 11.75 4.89
C CYS A 62 -3.30 11.74 5.62
N VAL A 63 -3.24 12.24 6.87
CA VAL A 63 -2.02 12.23 7.69
C VAL A 63 -1.73 10.85 8.27
N ALA A 64 -2.77 10.13 8.69
CA ALA A 64 -2.66 8.79 9.28
C ALA A 64 -2.40 7.69 8.25
N TYR A 65 -2.75 7.93 6.99
CA TYR A 65 -2.61 6.95 5.92
C TYR A 65 -1.20 6.95 5.33
N ASP A 66 -0.62 5.75 5.20
CA ASP A 66 0.57 5.50 4.38
C ASP A 66 0.29 4.33 3.43
N CYS A 67 0.62 4.50 2.14
CA CYS A 67 0.58 3.42 1.16
C CYS A 67 1.82 2.53 1.21
N LEU A 68 2.75 2.81 2.13
CA LEU A 68 4.02 2.11 2.31
C LEU A 68 4.84 2.08 1.01
N GLY A 69 4.84 3.16 0.23
CA GLY A 69 5.53 3.24 -1.06
C GLY A 69 4.88 2.48 -2.23
N ALA A 70 3.67 1.92 -2.08
CA ALA A 70 3.00 1.18 -3.16
C ALA A 70 2.84 2.02 -4.44
N GLY A 71 2.45 3.29 -4.29
CA GLY A 71 2.29 4.20 -5.42
C GLY A 71 3.60 4.46 -6.18
N ASN A 72 4.74 4.47 -5.48
CA ASN A 72 6.05 4.61 -6.08
C ASN A 72 6.35 3.44 -7.01
N ARG A 73 6.17 2.20 -6.54
CA ARG A 73 6.46 1.01 -7.35
C ARG A 73 5.52 0.88 -8.53
N VAL A 74 4.23 1.17 -8.36
CA VAL A 74 3.28 1.17 -9.48
C VAL A 74 3.75 2.12 -10.57
N VAL A 75 4.05 3.37 -10.23
CA VAL A 75 4.43 4.36 -11.24
C VAL A 75 5.79 4.04 -11.86
N GLN A 76 6.80 3.73 -11.05
CA GLN A 76 8.18 3.61 -11.52
C GLN A 76 8.48 2.23 -12.13
N GLU A 77 7.99 1.15 -11.54
CA GLU A 77 8.31 -0.22 -11.97
C GLU A 77 7.26 -0.80 -12.92
N VAL A 78 5.97 -0.64 -12.61
CA VAL A 78 4.88 -1.25 -13.41
C VAL A 78 4.57 -0.43 -14.67
N PHE A 79 4.59 0.89 -14.55
CA PHE A 79 4.22 1.81 -15.64
C PHE A 79 5.39 2.66 -16.16
N GLY A 80 6.64 2.34 -15.80
CA GLY A 80 7.83 2.97 -16.39
C GLY A 80 7.88 4.50 -16.28
N GLY A 81 7.34 5.07 -15.20
CA GLY A 81 7.27 6.51 -14.95
C GLY A 81 6.10 7.24 -15.64
N GLN A 82 5.20 6.52 -16.33
CA GLN A 82 4.01 7.13 -16.94
C GLN A 82 3.04 7.67 -15.89
N SER A 83 2.19 8.61 -16.31
CA SER A 83 1.20 9.25 -15.43
C SER A 83 -0.17 9.28 -16.07
N TRP A 84 -1.19 8.88 -15.30
CA TRP A 84 -2.59 9.02 -15.68
C TRP A 84 -3.00 10.46 -16.02
N ARG A 85 -2.31 11.49 -15.49
CA ARG A 85 -2.59 12.89 -15.86
C ARG A 85 -2.15 13.24 -17.27
N LYS A 86 -1.04 12.65 -17.73
CA LYS A 86 -0.54 12.84 -19.09
C LYS A 86 -1.26 11.92 -20.07
N GLU A 87 -1.63 10.72 -19.60
CA GLU A 87 -2.35 9.71 -20.37
C GLU A 87 -3.59 9.22 -19.60
N PRO A 88 -4.74 9.91 -19.69
CA PRO A 88 -5.96 9.59 -18.93
C PRO A 88 -6.46 8.14 -19.07
N ARG A 89 -6.17 7.50 -20.22
CA ARG A 89 -6.45 6.07 -20.45
C ARG A 89 -5.79 5.15 -19.40
N LEU A 90 -4.71 5.58 -18.76
CA LEU A 90 -3.99 4.80 -17.75
C LEU A 90 -4.65 4.87 -16.37
N ALA A 91 -5.57 5.80 -16.12
CA ALA A 91 -6.15 6.03 -14.79
C ALA A 91 -6.75 4.76 -14.18
N ARG A 92 -7.54 4.02 -14.96
CA ARG A 92 -8.18 2.79 -14.51
C ARG A 92 -7.16 1.70 -14.17
N VAL A 93 -6.28 1.37 -15.10
CA VAL A 93 -5.29 0.29 -14.89
C VAL A 93 -4.26 0.63 -13.81
N MET A 94 -3.91 1.90 -13.64
CA MET A 94 -3.06 2.35 -12.52
C MET A 94 -3.78 2.27 -11.18
N THR A 95 -5.09 2.54 -11.15
CA THR A 95 -5.93 2.42 -9.95
C THR A 95 -6.00 0.97 -9.49
N GLU A 96 -6.28 0.04 -10.40
CA GLU A 96 -6.34 -1.40 -10.12
C GLU A 96 -4.97 -1.92 -9.62
N ALA A 97 -3.89 -1.58 -10.33
CA ALA A 97 -2.53 -1.95 -9.92
C ALA A 97 -2.13 -1.34 -8.57
N PHE A 98 -2.58 -0.12 -8.26
CA PHE A 98 -2.33 0.52 -6.97
C PHE A 98 -2.96 -0.24 -5.81
N SER A 99 -4.22 -0.66 -5.95
CA SER A 99 -4.89 -1.48 -4.92
C SER A 99 -4.14 -2.79 -4.69
N GLY A 100 -3.78 -3.51 -5.76
CA GLY A 100 -3.01 -4.76 -5.64
C GLY A 100 -1.64 -4.55 -4.99
N MET A 101 -0.91 -3.48 -5.35
CA MET A 101 0.39 -3.19 -4.77
C MET A 101 0.31 -2.77 -3.29
N CYS A 102 -0.78 -2.10 -2.87
CA CYS A 102 -1.01 -1.84 -1.44
C CYS A 102 -1.11 -3.15 -0.65
N GLU A 103 -1.82 -4.14 -1.19
CA GLU A 103 -1.94 -5.45 -0.54
C GLU A 103 -0.61 -6.23 -0.49
N VAL A 104 0.22 -6.12 -1.54
CA VAL A 104 1.60 -6.66 -1.55
C VAL A 104 2.41 -6.01 -0.43
N HIS A 105 2.43 -4.68 -0.38
CA HIS A 105 3.24 -3.91 0.57
C HIS A 105 2.81 -4.13 2.02
N LYS A 106 1.50 -4.19 2.26
CA LYS A 106 0.93 -4.56 3.56
C LYS A 106 1.43 -5.92 4.04
N ARG A 107 1.52 -6.91 3.14
CA ARG A 107 2.00 -8.25 3.50
C ARG A 107 3.51 -8.31 3.69
N ILE A 108 4.29 -7.55 2.92
CA ILE A 108 5.72 -7.34 3.21
C ILE A 108 5.89 -6.76 4.62
N ASP A 109 5.14 -5.71 4.97
CA ASP A 109 5.20 -5.08 6.29
C ASP A 109 4.82 -6.05 7.42
N MET A 110 3.71 -6.79 7.27
CA MET A 110 3.30 -7.82 8.21
C MET A 110 4.35 -8.93 8.37
N LEU A 111 4.93 -9.42 7.28
CA LEU A 111 5.97 -10.47 7.31
C LEU A 111 7.28 -9.95 7.94
N ARG A 112 7.63 -8.67 7.73
CA ARG A 112 8.74 -8.02 8.43
C ARG A 112 8.44 -7.88 9.92
N ALA A 113 7.25 -7.44 10.30
CA ALA A 113 6.83 -7.33 11.70
C ALA A 113 6.82 -8.68 12.42
N ALA A 114 6.37 -9.75 11.75
CA ALA A 114 6.31 -11.10 12.30
C ALA A 114 7.67 -11.68 12.71
N GLN A 115 8.79 -11.09 12.28
CA GLN A 115 10.12 -11.49 12.74
C GLN A 115 10.32 -11.31 14.25
N THR A 116 9.52 -10.47 14.91
CA THR A 116 9.60 -10.24 16.35
C THR A 116 8.81 -11.26 17.17
N LEU A 117 8.08 -12.16 16.50
CA LEU A 117 7.31 -13.22 17.16
C LEU A 117 8.21 -14.42 17.46
N PRO A 118 7.91 -15.21 18.51
CA PRO A 118 8.63 -16.43 18.85
C PRO A 118 8.25 -17.59 17.93
N LEU A 119 8.45 -17.43 16.62
CA LEU A 119 8.14 -18.43 15.60
C LEU A 119 9.02 -19.67 15.75
N THR A 120 8.49 -20.85 15.39
CA THR A 120 9.33 -22.04 15.24
C THR A 120 10.32 -21.84 14.08
N PRO A 121 11.44 -22.60 14.04
CA PRO A 121 12.35 -22.52 12.90
C PRO A 121 11.68 -22.77 11.54
N GLY A 122 10.66 -23.62 11.49
CA GLY A 122 9.88 -23.89 10.27
C GLY A 122 9.00 -22.71 9.87
N ASP A 123 8.28 -22.11 10.83
CA ASP A 123 7.42 -20.95 10.58
C ASP A 123 8.24 -19.71 10.18
N ASP A 124 9.40 -19.48 10.80
CA ASP A 124 10.27 -18.36 10.41
C ASP A 124 10.89 -18.60 9.02
N GLN A 125 11.19 -19.84 8.64
CA GLN A 125 11.62 -20.15 7.27
C GLN A 125 10.52 -19.82 6.27
N ALA A 126 9.28 -20.29 6.50
CA ALA A 126 8.14 -19.98 5.64
C ALA A 126 7.89 -18.47 5.51
N ARG A 127 7.97 -17.72 6.62
CA ARG A 127 7.88 -16.25 6.65
C ARG A 127 8.94 -15.61 5.74
N ARG A 128 10.20 -16.05 5.84
CA ARG A 128 11.30 -15.53 5.01
C ARG A 128 11.10 -15.85 3.53
N ASP A 129 10.60 -17.04 3.21
CA ASP A 129 10.36 -17.46 1.83
C ASP A 129 9.25 -16.62 1.18
N PHE A 130 8.14 -16.38 1.90
CA PHE A 130 7.10 -15.45 1.44
C PHE A 130 7.64 -14.03 1.26
N LEU A 131 8.40 -13.52 2.24
CA LEU A 131 8.97 -12.17 2.16
C LEU A 131 9.90 -12.02 0.95
N ALA A 132 10.79 -12.99 0.74
CA ALA A 132 11.69 -13.01 -0.42
C ALA A 132 10.92 -13.04 -1.74
N ARG A 133 9.85 -13.83 -1.83
CA ARG A 133 8.98 -13.89 -3.03
C ARG A 133 8.37 -12.52 -3.34
N LEU A 134 7.82 -11.81 -2.33
CA LEU A 134 7.19 -10.50 -2.54
C LEU A 134 8.20 -9.40 -2.91
N GLU A 135 9.39 -9.41 -2.31
CA GLU A 135 10.42 -8.38 -2.53
C GLU A 135 11.17 -8.58 -3.85
N GLN A 136 11.38 -9.82 -4.29
CA GLN A 136 12.14 -10.13 -5.51
C GLN A 136 11.28 -10.17 -6.77
N GLN A 137 9.96 -10.30 -6.64
CA GLN A 137 9.07 -10.33 -7.78
C GLN A 137 9.02 -8.99 -8.52
N THR A 138 9.16 -9.06 -9.85
CA THR A 138 8.82 -7.96 -10.74
C THR A 138 7.34 -8.05 -11.04
N TRP A 139 6.59 -7.00 -10.72
CA TRP A 139 5.13 -7.00 -10.83
C TRP A 139 4.66 -6.38 -12.14
N SER A 140 3.67 -7.02 -12.76
CA SER A 140 2.84 -6.46 -13.81
C SER A 140 1.43 -6.14 -13.30
N GLY A 141 0.69 -5.31 -14.04
CA GLY A 141 -0.71 -5.00 -13.72
C GLY A 141 -1.60 -6.24 -13.52
N PRO A 142 -1.60 -7.22 -14.45
CA PRO A 142 -2.37 -8.45 -14.30
C PRO A 142 -2.00 -9.26 -13.05
N GLU A 143 -0.71 -9.42 -12.76
CA GLU A 143 -0.27 -10.16 -11.55
C GLU A 143 -0.73 -9.48 -10.25
N LEU A 144 -0.73 -8.15 -10.22
CA LEU A 144 -1.25 -7.39 -9.07
C LEU A 144 -2.75 -7.55 -8.91
N ASN A 145 -3.51 -7.67 -10.01
CA ASN A 145 -4.95 -7.89 -9.98
C ASN A 145 -5.31 -9.30 -9.48
N GLU A 146 -4.43 -10.28 -9.68
CA GLU A 146 -4.61 -11.67 -9.24
C GLU A 146 -4.05 -11.93 -7.83
N PHE A 147 -3.25 -11.00 -7.30
CA PHE A 147 -2.51 -11.17 -6.05
C PHE A 147 -3.41 -11.58 -4.87
N GLU A 148 -4.57 -10.92 -4.71
CA GLU A 148 -5.51 -11.18 -3.61
C GLU A 148 -6.03 -12.62 -3.60
N MET A 149 -6.31 -13.20 -4.77
CA MET A 149 -6.86 -14.55 -4.89
C MET A 149 -5.78 -15.64 -4.92
N GLY A 150 -4.51 -15.26 -5.05
CA GLY A 150 -3.38 -16.16 -5.10
C GLY A 150 -2.50 -16.05 -3.86
N LEU A 151 -1.35 -15.41 -4.02
CA LEU A 151 -0.30 -15.37 -3.00
C LEU A 151 -0.75 -14.67 -1.71
N ALA A 152 -1.64 -13.69 -1.78
CA ALA A 152 -2.19 -13.07 -0.57
C ALA A 152 -2.92 -14.09 0.32
N LEU A 153 -3.71 -14.98 -0.28
CA LEU A 153 -4.44 -16.03 0.44
C LEU A 153 -3.49 -17.04 1.09
N GLU A 154 -2.41 -17.43 0.40
CA GLU A 154 -1.37 -18.30 0.96
C GLU A 154 -0.74 -17.67 2.22
N ILE A 155 -0.44 -16.37 2.16
CA ILE A 155 0.12 -15.61 3.28
C ILE A 155 -0.89 -15.46 4.42
N ASP A 156 -2.17 -15.23 4.10
CA ASP A 156 -3.23 -15.10 5.11
C ASP A 156 -3.47 -16.44 5.84
N ILE A 157 -3.39 -17.58 5.13
CA ILE A 157 -3.42 -18.93 5.72
C ILE A 157 -2.20 -19.14 6.64
N PHE A 158 -1.01 -18.73 6.21
CA PHE A 158 0.18 -18.76 7.05
C PHE A 158 -0.02 -17.96 8.35
N PHE A 159 -0.49 -16.71 8.25
CA PHE A 159 -0.76 -15.87 9.42
C PHE A 159 -1.84 -16.46 10.34
N HIS A 160 -2.82 -17.16 9.80
CA HIS A 160 -3.79 -17.90 10.59
C HIS A 160 -3.12 -19.00 11.42
N GLY A 161 -2.19 -19.76 10.83
CA GLY A 161 -1.45 -20.83 11.51
C GLY A 161 -0.50 -20.33 12.62
N VAL A 162 0.09 -19.14 12.43
CA VAL A 162 1.00 -18.54 13.42
C VAL A 162 0.31 -17.61 14.42
N ARG A 163 -1.03 -17.47 14.36
CA ARG A 163 -1.80 -16.55 15.22
C ARG A 163 -1.60 -16.82 16.72
N GLN A 164 -1.30 -18.06 17.10
CA GLN A 164 -1.01 -18.44 18.49
C GLN A 164 0.20 -17.73 19.09
N TYR A 165 1.12 -17.23 18.26
CA TYR A 165 2.31 -16.50 18.72
C TYR A 165 2.06 -15.00 18.90
N VAL A 166 0.92 -14.47 18.44
CA VAL A 166 0.60 -13.05 18.55
C VAL A 166 0.10 -12.74 19.96
N PRO A 167 0.78 -11.87 20.73
CA PRO A 167 0.34 -11.54 22.08
C PRO A 167 -1.07 -10.95 22.08
N ALA A 168 -1.90 -11.34 23.05
CA ALA A 168 -3.26 -10.79 23.22
C ALA A 168 -3.27 -9.25 23.32
N ALA A 169 -2.18 -8.66 23.84
CA ALA A 169 -2.00 -7.21 23.93
C ALA A 169 -1.99 -6.49 22.57
N CYS A 170 -1.62 -7.16 21.48
CA CYS A 170 -1.68 -6.57 20.12
C CYS A 170 -3.13 -6.37 19.62
N PHE A 171 -4.11 -7.05 20.23
CA PHE A 171 -5.53 -6.90 19.90
C PHE A 171 -6.27 -5.92 20.82
N ALA A 172 -5.62 -5.41 21.87
CA ALA A 172 -6.27 -4.58 22.90
C ALA A 172 -6.28 -3.07 22.57
N GLY A 173 -5.87 -2.67 21.36
CA GLY A 173 -5.66 -1.27 20.97
C GLY A 173 -6.55 -0.73 19.85
N TRP A 174 -7.67 -1.40 19.51
CA TRP A 174 -8.63 -0.95 18.51
C TRP A 174 -9.98 -0.59 19.13
#